data_AF-A0ABD6ED53-F1
#
_entry.id   AF-A0ABD6ED53-F1
#
_cell.length_a   1.000
_cell.length_b   1.000
_cell.length_c   1.000
_cell.angle_alpha   90.00
_cell.angle_beta   90.00
_cell.angle_gamma   90.00
#
_symmetry.space_group_name_H-M   'P 1'
#
loop_
_entity.id
_entity.type
_entity.pdbx_description
1 polymer ?
#
loop_
_entity_poly.entity_id
_entity_poly.type
_entity_poly.pdbx_seq_one_letter_code
_entity_poly.pdbx_strand_id
1 'polypeptide(L)'
;MWFISPYLSLPQSPRSVTIRGRATYFQPARRWPPRFIRRFLLRYPRAHFYAVFGILSLGVMGPVFPWFYNYFTLSKDEFIDYRNNYNSQVQLRQKYGHGLVYPSWKSGKGSSE
;
A
#
# COMPACT_ATOMS: atom_id res chain seq x y z
N MET A 1 77.72 1.82 42.04
CA MET A 1 77.11 2.62 43.12
C MET A 1 75.62 2.70 42.83
N TRP A 2 74.80 2.00 43.62
CA TRP A 2 73.34 2.09 43.63
C TRP A 2 72.88 3.39 44.32
N PHE A 3 71.58 3.74 44.22
CA PHE A 3 70.79 4.87 44.79
C PHE A 3 70.22 5.76 43.65
N ILE A 4 68.92 5.98 43.40
CA ILE A 4 67.68 6.02 44.21
C ILE A 4 66.47 5.72 43.28
N SER A 5 65.48 4.99 43.79
CA SER A 5 64.09 4.90 43.31
C SER A 5 63.21 5.77 44.24
N PRO A 6 61.86 5.92 44.13
CA PRO A 6 60.88 5.87 43.04
C PRO A 6 60.01 7.17 43.04
N TYR A 7 58.86 7.14 42.33
CA TYR A 7 57.72 8.09 42.39
C TYR A 7 57.74 9.24 41.38
N LEU A 8 57.31 8.95 40.15
CA LEU A 8 56.57 9.91 39.36
C LEU A 8 55.12 9.42 39.27
N SER A 9 54.26 9.95 40.14
CA SER A 9 52.82 9.74 40.10
C SER A 9 52.25 10.32 38.80
N LEU A 10 51.79 9.47 37.90
CA LEU A 10 51.02 9.89 36.72
C LEU A 10 49.71 10.53 37.20
N PRO A 11 49.34 11.73 36.74
CA PRO A 11 48.02 12.27 37.03
C PRO A 11 46.98 11.42 36.29
N GLN A 12 46.06 10.80 37.04
CA GLN A 12 44.88 10.16 36.46
C GLN A 12 44.01 11.27 35.87
N SER A 13 43.82 11.26 34.55
CA SER A 13 42.86 12.15 33.91
C SER A 13 41.44 11.81 34.39
N PRO A 14 40.59 12.80 34.72
CA PRO A 14 39.20 12.51 35.00
C PRO A 14 38.56 12.04 33.69
N ARG A 15 38.19 10.76 33.63
CA ARG A 15 37.33 10.23 32.56
C ARG A 15 36.03 11.02 32.60
N SER A 16 35.81 11.88 31.61
CA SER A 16 34.51 12.51 31.42
C SER A 16 33.51 11.41 31.07
N VAL A 17 32.73 10.99 32.07
CA VAL A 17 31.54 10.16 31.83
C VAL A 17 30.56 11.06 31.10
N THR A 18 30.61 11.03 29.77
CA THR A 18 29.59 11.65 28.93
C THR A 18 28.34 10.81 29.10
N ILE A 19 27.52 11.16 30.10
CA ILE A 19 26.17 10.65 30.24
C ILE A 19 25.46 11.00 28.93
N ARG A 20 25.19 9.99 28.08
CA ARG A 20 24.43 10.16 26.84
C ARG A 20 22.96 10.39 27.19
N GLY A 21 22.68 11.52 27.84
CA GLY A 21 21.35 12.04 28.07
C GLY A 21 20.81 12.65 26.78
N ARG A 22 20.43 11.81 25.81
CA ARG A 22 19.51 12.24 24.78
C ARG A 22 18.55 11.12 24.47
N ALA A 23 17.48 11.07 25.24
CA ALA A 23 16.19 10.63 24.71
C ALA A 23 15.85 11.60 23.56
N THR A 24 16.36 11.33 22.36
CA THR A 24 15.83 11.94 21.15
C THR A 24 14.41 11.43 21.00
N TYR A 25 13.45 12.18 21.55
CA TYR A 25 12.06 12.08 21.15
C TYR A 25 12.05 12.11 19.63
N PHE A 26 11.71 10.98 19.03
CA PHE A 26 11.73 10.79 17.60
C PHE A 26 10.64 11.70 17.03
N GLN A 27 10.96 12.97 16.71
CA GLN A 27 10.01 13.86 16.09
C GLN A 27 9.76 13.31 14.67
N PRO A 28 8.57 12.76 14.38
CA PRO A 28 8.29 12.29 13.03
C PRO A 28 8.21 13.54 12.14
N ALA A 29 9.19 13.71 11.26
CA ALA A 29 9.14 14.77 10.27
C ALA A 29 7.85 14.59 9.44
N ARG A 30 6.93 15.55 9.52
CA ARG A 30 5.68 15.64 8.72
C ARG A 30 5.98 15.97 7.25
N ARG A 31 6.87 15.22 6.61
CA ARG A 31 7.18 15.35 5.18
C ARG A 31 6.50 14.21 4.43
N TRP A 32 5.75 14.57 3.38
CA TRP A 32 5.19 13.61 2.45
C TRP A 32 6.25 13.25 1.40
N PRO A 33 6.40 11.97 1.01
CA PRO A 33 5.69 10.80 1.53
C PRO A 33 6.23 10.32 2.90
N PRO A 34 5.39 9.69 3.74
CA PRO A 34 5.78 9.06 5.01
C PRO A 34 7.07 8.25 4.90
N ARG A 35 7.92 8.30 5.95
CA ARG A 35 9.23 7.61 5.97
C ARG A 35 9.13 6.11 5.67
N PHE A 36 8.04 5.46 6.05
CA PHE A 36 7.78 4.06 5.71
C PHE A 36 7.64 3.84 4.21
N ILE A 37 6.81 4.64 3.53
CA ILE A 37 6.62 4.56 2.07
C ILE A 37 7.93 4.83 1.35
N ARG A 38 8.67 5.85 1.77
CA ARG A 38 10.00 6.15 1.21
C ARG A 38 10.98 4.99 1.38
N ARG A 39 11.04 4.37 2.58
CA ARG A 39 11.91 3.21 2.84
C ARG A 39 11.48 1.98 2.05
N PHE A 40 10.18 1.75 1.93
CA PHE A 40 9.61 0.66 1.15
C PHE A 40 10.00 0.79 -0.33
N LEU A 41 9.79 1.95 -0.94
CA LEU A 41 10.15 2.21 -2.34
C LEU A 41 11.65 2.19 -2.62
N LEU A 42 12.49 2.50 -1.63
CA LEU A 42 13.95 2.48 -1.78
C LEU A 42 14.56 1.10 -1.55
N ARG A 43 13.95 0.25 -0.70
CA ARG A 43 14.54 -1.03 -0.27
C ARG A 43 14.10 -2.24 -1.10
N TYR A 44 12.93 -2.18 -1.72
CA TYR A 44 12.44 -3.27 -2.57
C TYR A 44 12.84 -3.08 -4.04
N PRO A 45 13.00 -4.16 -4.81
CA PRO A 45 13.32 -4.08 -6.23
C PRO A 45 12.21 -3.33 -6.96
N ARG A 46 12.54 -2.12 -7.42
CA ARG A 46 11.62 -1.17 -8.06
C ARG A 46 10.78 -1.81 -9.17
N ALA A 47 11.40 -2.66 -9.98
CA ALA A 47 10.75 -3.31 -11.13
C ALA A 47 9.52 -4.14 -10.73
N HIS A 48 9.62 -4.99 -9.70
CA HIS A 48 8.52 -5.86 -9.29
C HIS A 48 7.38 -5.06 -8.68
N PHE A 49 7.70 -4.06 -7.87
CA PHE A 49 6.69 -3.17 -7.31
C PHE A 49 5.93 -2.41 -8.40
N TYR A 50 6.65 -1.80 -9.35
CA TYR A 50 6.01 -1.07 -10.46
C TYR A 50 5.21 -2.00 -11.37
N ALA A 51 5.68 -3.22 -11.62
CA ALA A 51 4.95 -4.21 -12.41
C ALA A 51 3.63 -4.61 -11.74
N VAL A 52 3.67 -4.99 -10.46
CA VAL A 52 2.47 -5.38 -9.71
C VAL A 52 1.51 -4.21 -9.58
N PHE A 53 2.02 -3.02 -9.24
CA PHE A 53 1.21 -1.81 -9.14
C PHE A 53 0.59 -1.45 -10.49
N GLY A 54 1.35 -1.55 -11.58
CA GLY A 54 0.87 -1.33 -12.94
C GLY A 54 -0.28 -2.27 -13.31
N ILE A 55 -0.08 -3.58 -13.13
CA ILE A 55 -1.10 -4.60 -13.41
C ILE A 55 -2.36 -4.35 -12.57
N LEU A 56 -2.20 -4.05 -11.28
CA LEU A 56 -3.34 -3.81 -10.40
C LEU A 56 -4.09 -2.53 -10.78
N SER A 57 -3.36 -1.47 -11.13
CA SER A 57 -3.97 -0.22 -11.60
C SER A 57 -4.73 -0.38 -12.91
N LEU A 58 -4.19 -1.17 -13.86
CA LEU A 58 -4.87 -1.49 -15.11
C LEU A 58 -6.13 -2.35 -14.88
N GLY A 59 -6.05 -3.31 -13.94
CA GLY A 59 -7.21 -4.13 -13.55
C GLY A 59 -8.35 -3.29 -12.96
N VAL A 60 -8.04 -2.22 -12.23
CA VAL A 60 -9.05 -1.28 -11.71
C VAL A 60 -9.55 -0.32 -12.79
N MET A 61 -8.69 0.11 -13.72
CA MET A 61 -9.10 1.00 -14.82
C MET A 61 -10.15 0.37 -15.73
N GLY A 62 -10.10 -0.95 -15.96
CA GLY A 62 -11.05 -1.67 -16.81
C GLY A 62 -12.53 -1.36 -16.53
N PRO A 63 -13.05 -1.61 -15.31
CA PRO A 63 -14.44 -1.28 -14.97
C PRO A 63 -14.69 0.22 -14.73
N VAL A 64 -13.67 0.99 -14.33
CA VAL A 64 -13.84 2.42 -14.01
C VAL A 64 -13.97 3.27 -15.27
N PHE A 65 -13.20 2.96 -16.32
CA PHE A 65 -13.18 3.72 -17.57
C PHE A 65 -14.54 3.84 -18.26
N PRO A 66 -15.31 2.76 -18.53
CA PRO A 66 -16.63 2.87 -19.13
C PRO A 66 -17.62 3.60 -18.23
N TRP A 67 -17.48 3.48 -16.91
CA TRP A 67 -18.32 4.19 -15.94
C TRP A 67 -18.08 5.70 -16.01
N PHE A 68 -16.81 6.10 -16.06
CA PHE A 68 -16.42 7.49 -16.22
C PHE A 68 -16.88 8.02 -17.58
N TYR A 69 -16.65 7.30 -18.67
CA TYR A 69 -17.12 7.68 -20.00
C TYR A 69 -18.62 7.97 -20.02
N ASN A 70 -19.44 7.03 -19.54
CA ASN A 70 -20.90 7.18 -19.50
C ASN A 70 -21.35 8.33 -18.58
N TYR A 71 -20.62 8.61 -17.51
CA TYR A 71 -20.92 9.76 -16.64
C TYR A 71 -20.71 11.11 -17.34
N PHE A 72 -19.72 11.21 -18.24
CA PHE A 72 -19.47 12.44 -18.99
C PHE A 72 -20.32 12.58 -20.25
N THR A 73 -20.75 11.47 -20.86
CA THR A 73 -21.47 11.50 -22.14
C THR A 73 -22.99 11.47 -22.00
N LEU A 74 -23.54 10.86 -20.95
CA LEU A 74 -24.99 10.75 -20.76
C LEU A 74 -25.57 11.96 -20.03
N SER A 75 -26.85 12.23 -20.31
CA SER A 75 -27.64 13.14 -19.47
C SER A 75 -27.87 12.53 -18.08
N LYS A 76 -28.27 13.37 -17.12
CA LYS A 76 -28.48 12.94 -15.72
C LYS A 76 -29.49 11.79 -15.61
N ASP A 77 -30.59 11.86 -16.36
CA ASP A 77 -31.67 10.87 -16.30
C ASP A 77 -31.24 9.55 -16.96
N GLU A 78 -30.59 9.62 -18.13
CA GLU A 78 -30.02 8.45 -18.80
C GLU A 78 -28.95 7.76 -17.95
N PHE A 79 -28.15 8.53 -17.20
CA PHE A 79 -27.16 7.98 -16.29
C PHE A 79 -27.80 7.24 -15.10
N ILE A 80 -28.91 7.76 -14.56
CA ILE A 80 -29.68 7.09 -13.51
C ILE A 80 -30.23 5.76 -14.01
N ASP A 81 -30.80 5.74 -15.21
CA ASP A 81 -31.32 4.52 -15.82
C ASP A 81 -30.21 3.51 -16.12
N TYR A 82 -29.09 3.96 -16.66
CA TYR A 82 -27.90 3.14 -16.85
C TYR A 82 -27.43 2.49 -15.55
N ARG A 83 -27.34 3.28 -14.46
CA ARG A 83 -26.94 2.78 -13.13
C ARG A 83 -27.94 1.76 -12.60
N ASN A 84 -29.22 2.01 -12.72
CA ASN A 84 -30.28 1.11 -12.24
C ASN A 84 -30.27 -0.22 -12.99
N ASN A 85 -30.11 -0.18 -14.32
CA ASN A 85 -29.97 -1.37 -15.15
C ASN A 85 -28.70 -2.17 -14.83
N TYR A 86 -27.56 -1.49 -14.62
CA TYR A 86 -26.34 -2.17 -14.18
C TYR A 86 -26.52 -2.89 -12.84
N ASN A 87 -27.13 -2.22 -11.85
CA ASN A 87 -27.38 -2.79 -10.54
C ASN A 87 -28.33 -3.99 -10.58
N SER A 88 -29.38 -3.95 -11.39
CA SER A 88 -30.32 -5.07 -11.53
C SER A 88 -29.60 -6.31 -12.07
N GLN A 89 -28.73 -6.13 -13.07
CA GLN A 89 -27.91 -7.23 -13.57
C GLN A 89 -26.96 -7.77 -12.51
N VAL A 90 -26.27 -6.91 -11.75
CA VAL A 90 -25.39 -7.36 -10.65
C VAL A 90 -26.15 -8.22 -9.64
N GLN A 91 -27.37 -7.84 -9.27
CA GLN A 91 -28.22 -8.66 -8.39
C GLN A 91 -28.53 -10.02 -9.01
N LEU A 92 -28.85 -10.09 -10.31
CA LEU A 92 -29.06 -11.38 -11.00
C LEU A 92 -27.79 -12.25 -10.99
N ARG A 93 -26.60 -11.66 -11.20
CA ARG A 93 -25.33 -12.39 -11.14
C ARG A 93 -25.06 -12.93 -9.74
N GLN A 94 -25.28 -12.11 -8.71
CA GLN A 94 -25.06 -12.51 -7.31
C GLN A 94 -26.06 -13.58 -6.84
N LYS A 95 -27.33 -13.45 -7.20
CA LYS A 95 -28.39 -14.36 -6.76
C LYS A 95 -28.37 -15.69 -7.51
N TYR A 96 -28.25 -15.63 -8.84
CA TYR A 96 -28.41 -16.81 -9.69
C TYR A 96 -27.09 -17.33 -10.25
N GLY A 97 -25.98 -16.60 -10.08
CA GLY A 97 -24.70 -16.99 -10.66
C GLY A 97 -24.64 -16.76 -12.18
N HIS A 98 -25.56 -15.96 -12.74
CA HIS A 98 -25.63 -15.73 -14.18
C HIS A 98 -24.45 -14.87 -14.67
N GLY A 99 -23.73 -15.32 -15.71
CA GLY A 99 -22.66 -14.53 -16.33
C GLY A 99 -21.40 -14.31 -15.47
N LEU A 100 -21.07 -15.22 -14.55
CA LEU A 100 -19.74 -15.22 -13.91
C LEU A 100 -18.68 -15.74 -14.89
N VAL A 101 -17.53 -15.06 -14.93
CA VAL A 101 -16.35 -15.49 -15.70
C VAL A 101 -15.76 -16.79 -15.14
N TYR A 102 -15.90 -17.02 -13.84
CA TYR A 102 -15.56 -18.30 -13.21
C TYR A 102 -16.79 -19.22 -13.27
N PRO A 103 -16.65 -20.47 -13.76
CA PRO A 103 -17.75 -21.40 -13.81
C PRO A 103 -18.21 -21.66 -12.38
N SER A 104 -19.40 -21.14 -12.02
CA SER A 104 -20.06 -21.52 -10.79
C SER A 104 -20.34 -23.02 -10.91
N TRP A 105 -19.78 -23.84 -10.01
CA TRP A 105 -20.18 -25.24 -9.84
C TRP A 105 -21.66 -25.29 -9.40
N LYS A 106 -22.57 -25.07 -10.33
CA LYS A 106 -23.96 -25.48 -10.20
C LYS A 106 -24.09 -26.80 -10.93
N SER A 107 -24.03 -27.88 -10.14
CA SER A 107 -24.66 -29.13 -10.52
C SER A 107 -26.15 -28.85 -10.67
N GLY A 108 -26.69 -29.02 -11.88
CA GLY A 108 -28.12 -28.88 -12.12
C GLY A 108 -28.45 -28.42 -13.53
N LYS A 109 -28.65 -29.39 -14.43
CA LYS A 109 -29.46 -29.24 -15.64
C LYS A 109 -30.82 -28.62 -15.31
N GLY A 110 -31.36 -27.85 -16.26
CA GLY A 110 -32.78 -27.48 -16.37
C GLY A 110 -32.91 -26.00 -16.71
N SER A 111 -33.40 -25.57 -17.87
CA SER A 111 -34.12 -26.25 -18.95
C SER A 111 -33.96 -25.39 -20.19
N SER A 112 -33.83 -26.04 -21.34
CA SER A 112 -34.14 -25.49 -22.65
C SER A 112 -35.56 -24.91 -22.66
N GLU A 113 -35.69 -23.61 -22.88
CA GLU A 113 -36.70 -22.91 -23.71
C GLU A 113 -36.41 -21.41 -23.70
#